data_AF-A0A9P4SAA3-F1
#
_entry.id   AF-A0A9P4SAA3-F1
#
_cell.length_a   1.000
_cell.length_b   1.000
_cell.length_c   1.000
_cell.angle_alpha   90.00
_cell.angle_beta   90.00
_cell.angle_gamma   90.00
#
_symmetry.space_group_name_H-M   'P 1'
#
loop_
_entity.id
_entity.type
_entity.pdbx_description
1 polymer ?
#
loop_
_entity_poly.entity_id
_entity_poly.type
_entity_poly.pdbx_seq_one_letter_code
_entity_poly.pdbx_strand_id
1 'polypeptide(L)' 'MADQTTSCVQAADMIRNMGSNIGTELEEELGCIYNNSNCEVKNNVVFDVMDKYMT' A
#
# COMPACT_ATOMS: atom_id res chain seq x y z
N MET A 1 19.39 2.93 10.15
CA MET A 1 17.92 3.04 10.05
C MET A 1 17.50 1.88 9.18
N ALA A 2 16.82 0.87 9.73
CA ALA A 2 16.34 -0.24 8.91
C ALA A 2 15.28 0.34 7.96
N ASP A 3 15.53 0.26 6.65
CA ASP A 3 14.51 0.57 5.65
C ASP A 3 13.45 -0.52 5.80
N GLN A 4 12.42 -0.23 6.60
CA GLN A 4 11.31 -1.14 6.82
C GLN A 4 10.40 -1.02 5.61
N THR A 5 10.70 -1.82 4.60
CA THR A 5 9.91 -1.97 3.38
C THR A 5 8.99 -3.18 3.50
N THR A 6 7.81 -3.05 2.91
CA THR A 6 6.82 -4.11 2.76
C THR A 6 6.54 -4.32 1.28
N SER A 7 6.22 -5.53 0.87
CA SER A 7 5.76 -5.78 -0.51
C SER A 7 4.50 -4.99 -0.79
N CYS A 8 4.47 -4.26 -1.91
CA CYS A 8 3.30 -3.49 -2.30
C CYS A 8 2.02 -4.33 -2.37
N VAL A 9 2.13 -5.58 -2.83
CA VAL A 9 1.01 -6.52 -2.89
C VAL A 9 0.47 -6.85 -1.50
N GLN A 10 1.37 -7.03 -0.51
CA GLN A 10 0.96 -7.25 0.88
C GLN A 10 0.36 -6.00 1.51
N ALA A 11 0.97 -4.83 1.28
CA ALA A 11 0.43 -3.55 1.73
C ALA A 11 -0.97 -3.30 1.14
N ALA A 12 -1.12 -3.55 -0.16
CA ALA A 12 -2.38 -3.39 -0.87
C ALA A 12 -3.46 -4.35 -0.33
N ASP A 13 -3.11 -5.62 -0.10
CA ASP A 13 -4.02 -6.61 0.46
C ASP A 13 -4.46 -6.25 1.89
N MET A 14 -3.52 -5.79 2.73
CA MET A 14 -3.85 -5.31 4.08
C MET A 14 -4.84 -4.16 4.03
N ILE A 15 -4.55 -3.13 3.24
CA ILE A 15 -5.39 -1.93 3.12
C ILE A 15 -6.78 -2.27 2.54
N ARG A 16 -6.84 -3.12 1.50
CA ARG A 16 -8.10 -3.61 0.92
C ARG A 16 -8.96 -4.41 1.91
N ASN A 17 -8.34 -5.12 2.86
CA ASN A 17 -9.08 -5.76 3.95
C ASN A 17 -9.68 -4.74 4.94
N MET A 18 -9.14 -3.53 5.02
CA MET A 18 -9.66 -2.46 5.89
C MET A 18 -10.76 -1.64 5.21
N GLY A 19 -10.77 -1.53 3.88
CA GLY A 19 -11.80 -0.84 3.12
C GLY A 19 -12.21 -1.57 1.84
N SER A 20 -13.49 -1.95 1.72
CA SER A 20 -14.02 -2.69 0.56
C SER A 20 -14.08 -1.90 -0.76
N ASN A 21 -13.79 -0.60 -0.78
CA ASN A 21 -13.90 0.24 -1.98
C ASN A 21 -12.55 0.83 -2.42
N ILE A 22 -11.47 0.07 -2.19
CA ILE A 22 -10.12 0.53 -2.50
C ILE A 22 -9.69 -0.09 -3.84
N GLY A 23 -9.73 0.75 -4.88
CA GLY A 23 -9.42 0.35 -6.26
C GLY A 23 -7.92 0.28 -6.57
N THR A 24 -7.58 0.40 -7.85
CA THR A 24 -6.19 0.42 -8.34
C THR A 24 -5.43 1.70 -7.98
N GLU A 25 -6.14 2.75 -7.55
CA GLU A 25 -5.54 4.01 -7.06
C GLU A 25 -4.60 3.76 -5.87
N LEU A 26 -4.89 2.75 -5.05
CA LEU A 26 -4.04 2.33 -3.94
C LEU A 26 -2.62 1.98 -4.36
N GLU A 27 -2.48 1.30 -5.50
CA GLU A 27 -1.18 0.87 -6.01
C GLU A 27 -0.38 2.09 -6.46
N GLU A 28 -1.04 3.09 -7.05
CA GLU A 28 -0.42 4.37 -7.39
C GLU A 28 -0.01 5.16 -6.14
N GLU A 29 -0.83 5.19 -5.09
CA GLU A 29 -0.51 5.87 -3.82
C GLU A 29 0.64 5.19 -3.07
N LEU A 30 0.74 3.85 -3.15
CA LEU A 30 1.88 3.09 -2.64
C LEU A 30 3.15 3.29 -3.50
N GLY A 31 3.06 3.99 -4.64
CA GLY A 31 4.17 4.22 -5.56
C GLY A 31 4.45 3.04 -6.50
N CYS A 32 3.52 2.10 -6.59
CA CYS A 32 3.57 0.87 -7.37
C CYS A 32 2.84 1.06 -8.69
N ILE A 33 3.54 1.61 -9.68
CA ILE A 33 2.96 2.00 -10.98
C ILE A 33 2.49 0.77 -11.79
N TYR A 34 2.96 -0.44 -11.47
CA TYR A 34 2.56 -1.67 -12.14
C TYR A 34 1.79 -2.59 -11.20
N ASN A 35 0.51 -2.80 -11.53
CA ASN A 35 -0.31 -3.88 -10.98
C ASN A 35 0.48 -5.18 -11.02
N ASN A 36 0.65 -5.84 -9.87
CA ASN A 36 1.32 -7.14 -9.74
C ASN A 36 2.86 -7.15 -9.81
N SER A 37 3.53 -5.99 -9.77
CA SER A 37 4.98 -5.96 -9.54
C SER A 37 5.27 -6.03 -8.04
N ASN A 38 6.08 -7.02 -7.63
CA ASN A 38 6.57 -7.14 -6.25
C ASN A 38 7.61 -6.04 -5.96
N CYS A 39 7.16 -4.79 -5.97
CA CYS A 39 7.94 -3.63 -5.57
C CYS A 39 7.85 -3.46 -4.06
N GLU A 40 8.95 -3.00 -3.48
CA GLU A 40 9.06 -2.72 -2.06
C GLU A 40 8.61 -1.29 -1.78
N VAL A 41 7.58 -1.15 -0.96
CA VAL A 41 7.07 0.14 -0.50
C VAL A 41 7.53 0.38 0.93
N LYS A 42 7.87 1.62 1.26
CA LYS A 42 8.26 1.97 2.63
C LYS A 42 7.06 1.94 3.55
N ASN A 43 7.23 1.39 4.76
CA ASN A 43 6.14 1.27 5.73
C ASN A 43 5.52 2.62 6.09
N ASN A 44 6.28 3.72 6.08
CA ASN A 44 5.71 5.05 6.33
C ASN A 44 4.64 5.44 5.29
N VAL A 45 4.83 5.09 4.01
CA VAL A 45 3.83 5.29 2.96
C VAL A 45 2.63 4.39 3.19
N VAL A 46 2.86 3.12 3.55
CA VAL A 46 1.78 2.18 3.88
C VAL A 46 0.90 2.71 5.02
N PHE A 47 1.51 3.24 6.08
CA PHE A 47 0.77 3.80 7.21
C PHE A 47 -0.02 5.07 6.84
N ASP A 48 0.56 5.96 6.03
CA ASP A 48 -0.11 7.17 5.56
C ASP A 48 -1.35 6.86 4.71
N VAL A 49 -1.19 5.91 3.77
CA VAL A 49 -2.28 5.44 2.92
C VAL A 49 -3.33 4.66 3.74
N MET A 50 -2.90 3.83 4.68
CA MET A 50 -3.80 3.15 5.63
C MET A 50 -4.67 4.15 6.41
N ASP A 51 -4.08 5.18 6.98
CA ASP A 51 -4.78 6.20 7.78
C ASP A 51 -5.84 6.93 6.94
N LYS A 52 -5.49 7.25 5.68
CA LYS A 52 -6.38 7.87 4.70
C LYS A 52 -7.63 7.01 4.39
N TYR A 53 -7.48 5.69 4.29
CA TYR A 53 -8.60 4.78 3.97
C TYR A 53 -9.38 4.28 5.20
N MET A 54 -8.87 4.49 6.41
CA MET A 54 -9.56 4.14 7.66
C MET A 54 -10.52 5.21 8.19
N THR A 55 -10.53 6.41 7.59
CA THR A 55 -11.41 7.54 7.97
C THR A 55 -12.63 7.61 7.06
#